data_AF-A0A0E3ZM61-F1
#
_entry.id   AF-A0A0E3ZM61-F1
#
_cell.length_a   1.000
_cell.length_b   1.000
_cell.length_c   1.000
_cell.angle_alpha   90.00
_cell.angle_beta   90.00
_cell.angle_gamma   90.00
#
_symmetry.space_group_name_H-M   'P 1'
#
loop_
_entity.id
_entity.type
_entity.pdbx_description
1 polymer ?
#
loop_
_entity_poly.entity_id
_entity_poly.type
_entity_poly.pdbx_seq_one_letter_code
_entity_poly.pdbx_strand_id
1 'polypeptide(L)' 'MSGKHAISVHVKGKSGERDILESKDHGLLNLLNRYHCDTSSAAFQTDWNTYCLAHYQETLEIQDINYEWFNE' A
#
# COMPACT_ATOMS: atom_id res chain seq x y z
N MET A 1 -5.55 18.58 -9.56
CA MET A 1 -5.03 17.38 -10.27
C MET A 1 -5.81 16.19 -9.74
N SER A 2 -6.21 15.23 -10.57
CA SER A 2 -6.93 14.05 -10.08
C SER A 2 -5.93 12.99 -9.61
N GLY A 3 -5.96 12.65 -8.32
CA GLY A 3 -5.09 11.64 -7.71
C GLY A 3 -5.85 10.35 -7.39
N LYS A 4 -5.14 9.22 -7.34
CA LYS A 4 -5.67 7.98 -6.76
C LYS A 4 -5.48 8.02 -5.24
N HIS A 5 -6.52 7.63 -4.51
CA HIS A 5 -6.51 7.48 -3.06
C HIS A 5 -6.88 6.03 -2.70
N ALA A 6 -5.92 5.26 -2.20
CA ALA A 6 -6.08 3.90 -1.73
C ALA A 6 -7.01 3.84 -0.51
N ILE A 7 -7.98 2.92 -0.58
CA ILE A 7 -8.95 2.59 0.47
C ILE A 7 -8.61 1.24 1.10
N SER A 8 -8.07 0.33 0.27
CA SER A 8 -7.54 -0.95 0.72
C SER A 8 -6.50 -1.50 -0.25
N VAL A 9 -5.67 -2.42 0.23
CA VAL A 9 -4.68 -3.13 -0.58
C VAL A 9 -4.75 -4.62 -0.30
N HIS A 10 -4.81 -5.43 -1.36
CA HIS A 10 -4.69 -6.87 -1.28
C HIS A 10 -3.22 -7.26 -1.43
N VAL A 11 -2.70 -7.99 -0.44
CA VAL A 11 -1.28 -8.34 -0.37
C VAL A 11 -1.06 -9.82 -0.13
N LYS A 12 0.08 -10.31 -0.60
CA LYS A 12 0.56 -11.67 -0.38
C LYS A 12 1.89 -11.66 0.36
N GLY A 13 1.89 -12.28 1.54
CA GLY A 13 3.10 -12.50 2.34
C GLY A 13 3.43 -13.99 2.45
N LYS A 14 4.48 -14.31 3.20
CA LYS A 14 4.80 -15.69 3.60
C LYS A 14 3.69 -16.26 4.49
N SER A 15 3.00 -15.42 5.25
CA SER A 15 1.87 -15.83 6.09
C SER A 15 0.57 -16.07 5.31
N GLY A 16 0.54 -15.78 4.00
CA GLY A 16 -0.65 -15.90 3.14
C GLY A 16 -1.15 -14.57 2.59
N GLU A 17 -2.30 -14.64 1.92
CA GLU A 17 -2.98 -13.50 1.29
C GLU A 17 -3.93 -12.82 2.28
N ARG A 18 -3.98 -11.48 2.27
CA ARG A 18 -4.83 -10.69 3.15
C ARG A 18 -5.17 -9.31 2.59
N ASP A 19 -6.31 -8.78 3.01
CA ASP A 19 -6.71 -7.41 2.76
C ASP A 19 -6.33 -6.49 3.92
N ILE A 20 -5.65 -5.40 3.59
CA ILE A 20 -5.32 -4.32 4.52
C ILE A 20 -6.23 -3.14 4.19
N LEU A 21 -7.12 -2.82 5.13
CA LEU A 21 -8.07 -1.71 5.03
C LEU A 21 -7.52 -0.47 5.75
N GLU A 22 -7.94 0.72 5.34
CA GLU A 22 -7.53 1.98 5.98
C GLU A 22 -7.74 1.97 7.51
N SER A 23 -8.88 1.41 7.94
CA SER A 23 -9.24 1.29 9.36
C SER A 23 -8.31 0.38 10.17
N LYS A 24 -7.53 -0.48 9.50
CA LYS A 24 -6.59 -1.41 10.14
C LYS A 24 -5.15 -0.88 10.09
N ASP A 25 -4.76 -0.23 9.01
CA ASP A 25 -3.41 0.30 8.84
C ASP A 25 -3.39 1.58 7.98
N HIS A 26 -3.69 2.69 8.63
CA HIS A 26 -3.66 4.01 8.03
C HIS A 26 -2.24 4.41 7.59
N GLY A 27 -1.19 3.89 8.24
CA GLY A 27 0.20 4.20 7.87
C GLY A 27 0.58 3.61 6.52
N LEU A 28 0.21 2.34 6.27
CA LEU A 28 0.47 1.66 5.01
C LEU A 28 -0.31 2.31 3.85
N LEU A 29 -1.57 2.67 4.06
CA LEU A 29 -2.35 3.33 3.01
C LEU A 29 -1.86 4.76 2.74
N ASN A 30 -1.42 5.50 3.77
CA ASN A 30 -0.80 6.80 3.55
C ASN A 30 0.49 6.72 2.73
N LEU A 31 1.25 5.63 2.87
CA LEU A 31 2.40 5.37 2.02
C LEU A 31 1.94 5.19 0.56
N LEU A 32 0.94 4.35 0.28
CA LEU A 32 0.38 4.20 -1.07
C LEU A 32 -0.12 5.55 -1.64
N ASN A 33 -0.81 6.34 -0.83
CA ASN A 33 -1.36 7.63 -1.22
C ASN A 33 -0.28 8.68 -1.52
N ARG A 34 0.84 8.68 -0.78
CA ARG A 34 1.99 9.55 -1.06
C ARG A 34 2.57 9.33 -2.46
N TYR A 35 2.48 8.10 -2.95
CA TYR A 35 2.92 7.71 -4.28
C TYR A 35 1.76 7.66 -5.30
N HIS A 36 0.58 8.18 -4.97
CA HIS A 36 -0.62 8.13 -5.84
C HIS A 36 -0.95 6.72 -6.36
N CYS A 37 -0.72 5.70 -5.53
CA CYS A 37 -0.83 4.28 -5.88
C CYS A 37 0.08 3.83 -7.04
N ASP A 38 1.12 4.59 -7.38
CA ASP A 38 2.16 4.17 -8.31
C ASP A 38 3.23 3.34 -7.57
N THR A 39 3.21 2.04 -7.85
CA THR A 39 4.11 1.06 -7.24
C THR A 39 5.36 0.77 -8.07
N SER A 40 5.53 1.43 -9.22
CA SER A 40 6.60 1.11 -10.17
C SER A 40 7.97 1.69 -9.75
N SER A 41 7.97 2.71 -8.90
CA SER A 41 9.21 3.42 -8.55
C SER A 41 10.08 2.64 -7.53
N ALA A 42 11.40 2.71 -7.70
CA ALA A 42 12.35 2.11 -6.76
C ALA A 42 12.27 2.73 -5.35
N ALA A 43 11.89 4.01 -5.27
CA ALA A 43 11.65 4.70 -4.01
C ALA A 43 10.45 4.09 -3.28
N PHE A 44 9.32 3.91 -3.98
CA PHE A 44 8.16 3.23 -3.43
C PHE A 44 8.50 1.83 -2.92
N GLN A 45 9.19 1.02 -3.73
CA GLN A 45 9.55 -0.35 -3.36
C GLN A 45 10.44 -0.40 -2.09
N THR A 46 11.31 0.59 -1.90
CA THR A 46 12.16 0.70 -0.71
C THR A 46 11.34 1.06 0.52
N ASP A 47 10.50 2.10 0.43
CA ASP A 47 9.64 2.55 1.52
C ASP A 47 8.64 1.47 1.93
N TRP A 48 8.01 0.83 0.94
CA TRP A 48 7.06 -0.27 1.14
C TRP A 48 7.70 -1.43 1.90
N ASN A 49 8.84 -1.93 1.42
CA ASN A 49 9.53 -3.04 2.08
C ASN A 49 9.98 -2.68 3.50
N THR A 50 10.47 -1.45 3.70
CA THR A 50 10.88 -0.97 5.03
C THR A 50 9.69 -0.97 5.99
N TYR A 51 8.54 -0.44 5.55
CA TYR A 51 7.32 -0.45 6.34
C TYR A 51 6.84 -1.88 6.64
N CYS A 52 6.78 -2.73 5.61
CA CYS A 52 6.30 -4.10 5.74
C CYS A 52 7.16 -4.91 6.72
N LEU A 53 8.48 -4.80 6.65
CA LEU A 53 9.40 -5.48 7.57
C LEU A 53 9.25 -4.97 9.00
N ALA A 54 9.07 -3.66 9.20
CA ALA A 54 8.91 -3.08 10.53
C ALA A 54 7.57 -3.46 11.19
N HIS A 55 6.48 -3.50 10.43
CA HIS A 55 5.13 -3.68 10.98
C HIS A 55 4.61 -5.12 10.90
N TYR A 56 5.01 -5.88 9.88
CA TYR A 56 4.52 -7.24 9.63
C TYR A 56 5.62 -8.30 9.75
N GLN A 57 6.88 -7.88 9.97
CA GLN A 57 8.04 -8.79 10.06
C GLN A 57 8.24 -9.66 8.81
N GLU A 58 7.69 -9.22 7.68
CA GLU A 58 7.80 -9.90 6.39
C GLU A 58 7.69 -8.89 5.24
N THR A 59 8.14 -9.31 4.06
CA THR A 59 7.88 -8.59 2.80
C THR A 59 6.49 -8.94 2.31
N LEU A 60 5.74 -7.95 1.83
CA LEU A 60 4.41 -8.13 1.27
C LEU A 60 4.43 -7.75 -0.21
N GLU A 61 3.87 -8.59 -1.06
CA GLU A 61 3.68 -8.31 -2.47
C GLU A 61 2.28 -7.75 -2.70
N ILE A 62 2.18 -6.61 -3.38
CA ILE A 62 0.88 -6.02 -3.74
C ILE A 62 0.29 -6.81 -4.90
N GLN A 63 -0.90 -7.36 -4.69
CA GLN A 63 -1.66 -8.07 -5.72
C GLN A 63 -2.68 -7.15 -6.37
N ASP A 64 -3.35 -6.30 -5.58
CA ASP A 64 -4.33 -5.32 -6.07
C ASP A 64 -4.43 -4.12 -5.11
N ILE A 65 -4.81 -2.95 -5.64
CA ILE A 65 -5.07 -1.75 -4.85
C ILE A 65 -6.48 -1.26 -5.20
N ASN A 66 -7.34 -1.23 -4.20
CA ASN A 66 -8.64 -0.58 -4.34
C ASN A 66 -8.48 0.91 -3.99
N TYR A 67 -8.85 1.79 -4.93
CA TYR A 67 -8.71 3.23 -4.77
C TYR A 67 -9.91 3.98 -5.35
N GLU A 68 -10.14 5.16 -4.80
CA GLU A 68 -11.03 6.17 -5.38
C GLU A 68 -10.22 7.26 -6.07
N TRP A 69 -10.88 7.95 -7.00
CA TRP A 69 -10.34 9.16 -7.62
C TRP A 69 -10.80 10.37 -6.83
N PHE A 70 -9.88 11.21 -6.39
CA PHE A 70 -10.22 12.50 -5.82
C PHE A 70 -9.73 13.61 -6.76
N ASN A 71 -10.59 14.61 -6.93
CA ASN A 71 -10.22 15.87 -7.55
C ASN A 71 -9.95 16.85 -6.41
N GLU A 72 -8.70 17.33 -6.30
CA GLU A 72 -8.41 18.59 -5.58
C GLU A 72 -9.07 19.78 -6.26
#